data_AF-A0A9E0N5A7-F1
#
_entry.id   AF-A0A9E0N5A7-F1
#
_cell.length_a   1.000
_cell.length_b   1.000
_cell.length_c   1.000
_cell.angle_alpha   90.00
_cell.angle_beta   90.00
_cell.angle_gamma   90.00
#
_symmetry.space_group_name_H-M   'P 1'
#
loop_
_entity.id
_entity.type
_entity.pdbx_description
1 polymer ?
#
loop_
_entity_poly.entity_id
_entity_poly.type
_entity_poly.pdbx_seq_one_letter_code
_entity_poly.pdbx_strand_id
1 'polypeptide(L)'
;MKGMLDFLEKAGLVTRDVSEATAPIDMTITPAAAPSVAPPEVAVASAAPLTQSVPAATGGTLNLDQIYAQAGIAPAIYPAERLLRLVDGLAAMDPGTRLMAIQAMDAADESWTIADPLQDAHAKLLALAAHGERLKNDLEQVAVNTQAELDRVATRQEQVVGEIRKQISELEALVAREMSRSAQETAEHQASLQTARDHTSSALAEMSQASARLQSLATQFGTTPPRQD
;
A
#
# COMPACT_ATOMS: atom_id res chain seq x y z
N MET A 1 -33.27 -22.41 -8.94
CA MET A 1 -32.06 -21.58 -8.69
C MET A 1 -32.49 -20.15 -8.39
N LYS A 2 -32.97 -19.87 -7.17
CA LYS A 2 -33.46 -18.54 -6.75
C LYS A 2 -32.60 -17.90 -5.65
N GLY A 3 -31.72 -18.68 -5.00
CA GLY A 3 -30.92 -18.21 -3.85
C GLY A 3 -29.61 -17.47 -4.17
N MET A 4 -29.11 -17.51 -5.40
CA MET A 4 -27.86 -16.80 -5.74
C MET A 4 -28.10 -15.31 -6.03
N LEU A 5 -29.29 -14.96 -6.51
CA LEU A 5 -29.71 -13.58 -6.78
C LEU A 5 -29.95 -12.79 -5.48
N ASP A 6 -30.60 -13.42 -4.49
CA ASP A 6 -30.78 -12.84 -3.14
C ASP A 6 -29.44 -12.64 -2.42
N PHE A 7 -28.43 -13.47 -2.73
CA PHE A 7 -27.10 -13.33 -2.12
C PHE A 7 -26.33 -12.13 -2.69
N LEU A 8 -26.49 -11.85 -3.99
CA LEU A 8 -25.88 -10.71 -4.66
C LEU A 8 -26.56 -9.37 -4.28
N GLU A 9 -27.87 -9.42 -3.99
CA GLU A 9 -28.62 -8.28 -3.45
C GLU A 9 -28.20 -7.96 -2.01
N LYS A 10 -28.05 -8.98 -1.16
CA LYS A 10 -27.64 -8.82 0.25
C LYS A 10 -26.18 -8.41 0.40
N ALA A 11 -25.34 -8.71 -0.61
CA ALA A 11 -23.97 -8.22 -0.71
C ALA A 11 -23.87 -6.78 -1.28
N GLY A 12 -25.00 -6.14 -1.60
CA GLY A 12 -25.05 -4.76 -2.08
C GLY A 12 -24.55 -4.57 -3.51
N LEU A 13 -24.43 -5.65 -4.30
CA LEU A 13 -23.87 -5.60 -5.66
C LEU A 13 -24.92 -5.34 -6.75
N VAL A 14 -26.22 -5.39 -6.43
CA VAL A 14 -27.30 -5.18 -7.42
C VAL A 14 -28.51 -4.46 -6.79
N THR A 15 -28.91 -3.33 -7.36
CA THR A 15 -30.22 -2.68 -7.15
C THR A 15 -31.06 -2.87 -8.41
N ARG A 16 -32.21 -3.53 -8.31
CA ARG A 16 -33.14 -3.65 -9.45
C ARG A 16 -34.09 -2.46 -9.49
N ASP A 17 -33.89 -1.60 -10.47
CA ASP A 17 -34.90 -0.68 -10.97
C ASP A 17 -35.85 -1.45 -11.92
N VAL A 18 -37.15 -1.15 -11.84
CA VAL A 18 -38.20 -1.87 -12.55
C VAL A 18 -38.48 -1.20 -13.89
N SER A 19 -38.39 -1.93 -15.00
CA SER A 19 -39.19 -1.65 -16.19
C SER A 19 -39.33 -2.86 -17.10
N GLU A 20 -40.58 -3.13 -17.46
CA GLU A 20 -41.05 -4.15 -18.42
C GLU A 20 -40.44 -3.97 -19.82
N ALA A 21 -40.22 -5.08 -20.54
CA ALA A 21 -40.88 -5.37 -21.83
C ALA A 21 -40.21 -6.56 -22.56
N THR A 22 -41.02 -7.60 -22.82
CA THR A 22 -41.17 -8.35 -24.09
C THR A 22 -40.01 -9.22 -24.64
N ALA A 23 -40.34 -10.51 -24.86
CA ALA A 23 -39.55 -11.62 -25.42
C ALA A 23 -39.43 -11.57 -26.98
N PRO A 24 -38.98 -12.62 -27.74
CA PRO A 24 -38.32 -13.91 -27.43
C PRO A 24 -37.18 -14.34 -28.42
N ILE A 25 -36.75 -15.61 -28.28
CA ILE A 25 -36.09 -16.58 -29.21
C ILE A 25 -34.57 -16.50 -29.48
N ASP A 26 -33.86 -17.53 -29.01
CA ASP A 26 -32.53 -17.97 -29.44
C ASP A 26 -32.65 -19.23 -30.32
N MET A 27 -32.02 -19.20 -31.50
CA MET A 27 -31.67 -20.34 -32.33
C MET A 27 -30.28 -20.07 -32.89
N THR A 28 -29.27 -20.84 -32.47
CA THR A 28 -28.41 -21.70 -33.33
C THR A 28 -26.97 -21.91 -32.80
N ILE A 29 -26.61 -23.20 -32.62
CA ILE A 29 -25.43 -23.90 -33.17
C ILE A 29 -24.00 -23.43 -32.74
N THR A 30 -23.32 -24.32 -31.99
CA THR A 30 -21.85 -24.47 -31.77
C THR A 30 -21.07 -24.56 -33.11
N PRO A 31 -19.76 -24.16 -33.26
CA PRO A 31 -18.64 -24.83 -32.57
C PRO A 31 -17.29 -24.05 -32.36
N ALA A 32 -16.49 -24.59 -31.42
CA ALA A 32 -15.02 -24.77 -31.37
C ALA A 32 -14.03 -23.74 -31.96
N ALA A 33 -13.12 -23.22 -31.11
CA ALA A 33 -11.66 -23.21 -31.35
C ALA A 33 -10.88 -22.78 -30.07
N ALA A 34 -9.84 -23.55 -29.72
CA ALA A 34 -8.86 -23.31 -28.66
C ALA A 34 -7.70 -22.40 -29.15
N PRO A 35 -6.59 -22.23 -28.41
CA PRO A 35 -6.39 -21.66 -27.07
C PRO A 35 -5.54 -20.37 -27.14
N SER A 36 -5.82 -19.37 -26.31
CA SER A 36 -4.95 -18.18 -26.19
C SER A 36 -4.10 -18.28 -24.92
N VAL A 37 -2.78 -18.34 -25.09
CA VAL A 37 -1.76 -18.33 -24.04
C VAL A 37 -1.71 -16.93 -23.44
N ALA A 38 -2.06 -16.80 -22.16
CA ALA A 38 -1.95 -15.55 -21.42
C ALA A 38 -0.53 -15.37 -20.81
N PRO A 39 0.03 -14.15 -20.75
CA PRO A 39 1.30 -13.85 -20.09
C PRO A 39 1.20 -13.98 -18.56
N PRO A 40 2.34 -14.14 -17.82
CA PRO A 40 2.30 -14.31 -16.37
C PRO A 40 1.84 -13.02 -15.69
N GLU A 41 0.67 -13.09 -15.07
CA GLU A 41 0.11 -12.03 -14.24
C GLU A 41 0.93 -11.93 -12.94
N VAL A 42 1.57 -10.79 -12.75
CA VAL A 42 2.34 -10.45 -11.55
C VAL A 42 1.35 -10.33 -10.40
N ALA A 43 1.33 -11.34 -9.52
CA ALA A 43 0.48 -11.35 -8.34
C ALA A 43 0.92 -10.24 -7.37
N VAL A 44 0.29 -9.07 -7.46
CA VAL A 44 0.28 -8.09 -6.37
C VAL A 44 -0.48 -8.70 -5.20
N ALA A 45 0.26 -9.35 -4.30
CA ALA A 45 -0.25 -9.81 -3.03
C ALA A 45 -0.78 -8.59 -2.26
N SER A 46 -2.11 -8.48 -2.20
CA SER A 46 -2.82 -7.53 -1.36
C SER A 46 -2.39 -7.77 0.09
N ALA A 47 -1.52 -6.91 0.60
CA ALA A 47 -1.15 -6.91 2.00
C ALA A 47 -2.36 -6.43 2.80
N ALA A 48 -3.11 -7.38 3.36
CA ALA A 48 -4.09 -7.09 4.39
C ALA A 48 -3.38 -6.29 5.51
N PRO A 49 -3.91 -5.13 5.93
CA PRO A 49 -3.35 -4.44 7.07
C PRO A 49 -3.52 -5.35 8.28
N LEU A 50 -2.39 -5.82 8.83
CA LEU A 50 -2.37 -6.40 10.16
C LEU A 50 -2.74 -5.26 11.11
N THR A 51 -4.01 -5.17 11.45
CA THR A 51 -4.51 -4.40 12.57
C THR A 51 -3.95 -5.02 13.85
N GLN A 52 -2.67 -4.75 14.12
CA GLN A 52 -2.20 -4.77 15.49
C GLN A 52 -2.93 -3.62 16.17
N SER A 53 -3.98 -3.99 16.91
CA SER A 53 -4.59 -3.14 17.90
C SER A 53 -3.51 -2.79 18.91
N VAL A 54 -2.76 -1.72 18.65
CA VAL A 54 -2.23 -0.90 19.72
C VAL A 54 -3.46 -0.66 20.61
N PRO A 55 -3.44 -1.01 21.91
CA PRO A 55 -4.51 -0.55 22.77
C PRO A 55 -4.51 0.95 22.57
N ALA A 56 -5.59 1.46 21.95
CA ALA A 56 -5.75 2.87 21.71
C ALA A 56 -5.39 3.52 23.04
N ALA A 57 -4.38 4.38 23.04
CA ALA A 57 -4.08 5.19 24.20
C ALA A 57 -5.35 6.03 24.39
N THR A 58 -6.27 5.47 25.17
CA THR A 58 -7.47 6.16 25.58
C THR A 58 -6.87 7.37 26.29
N GLY A 59 -7.08 8.56 25.73
CA GLY A 59 -6.92 9.82 26.44
C GLY A 59 -7.91 9.91 27.60
N GLY A 60 -8.10 8.80 28.32
CA GLY A 60 -8.91 8.65 29.48
C GLY A 60 -8.09 9.12 30.66
N THR A 61 -8.68 10.04 31.38
CA THR A 61 -8.31 10.40 32.75
C THR A 61 -7.94 9.14 33.54
N LEU A 62 -6.82 9.19 34.27
CA LEU A 62 -6.35 8.12 35.16
C LEU A 62 -7.50 7.61 36.04
N ASN A 63 -7.92 6.35 35.83
CA ASN A 63 -9.01 5.75 36.60
C ASN A 63 -8.43 4.95 37.78
N LEU A 64 -8.35 5.60 38.94
CA LEU A 64 -7.77 5.02 40.16
C LEU A 64 -8.56 3.80 40.66
N ASP A 65 -9.90 3.85 40.59
CA ASP A 65 -10.76 2.75 41.04
C ASP A 65 -10.48 1.48 40.23
N GLN A 66 -10.27 1.63 38.92
CA GLN A 66 -9.90 0.52 38.05
C GLN A 66 -8.51 -0.03 38.38
N ILE A 67 -7.54 0.84 38.68
CA ILE A 67 -6.17 0.41 39.05
C ILE A 67 -6.19 -0.38 40.36
N TYR A 68 -6.92 0.11 41.37
CA TYR A 68 -7.06 -0.58 42.65
C TYR A 68 -7.81 -1.91 42.50
N ALA A 69 -8.88 -1.95 41.70
CA ALA A 69 -9.62 -3.17 41.41
C ALA A 69 -8.75 -4.22 40.69
N GLN A 70 -7.93 -3.80 39.72
CA GLN A 70 -6.98 -4.69 39.03
C GLN A 70 -5.88 -5.23 39.97
N ALA A 71 -5.49 -4.44 40.97
CA ALA A 71 -4.55 -4.85 42.01
C ALA A 71 -5.20 -5.70 43.12
N GLY A 72 -6.52 -5.92 43.06
CA GLY A 72 -7.26 -6.70 44.05
C GLY A 72 -7.38 -6.03 45.42
N ILE A 73 -7.29 -4.69 45.49
CA ILE A 73 -7.43 -3.96 46.74
C ILE A 73 -8.90 -3.98 47.16
N ALA A 74 -9.18 -4.58 48.31
CA ALA A 74 -10.52 -4.58 48.90
C ALA A 74 -10.86 -3.19 49.47
N PRO A 75 -12.15 -2.79 49.49
CA PRO A 75 -12.57 -1.57 50.16
C PRO A 75 -12.21 -1.62 51.66
N ALA A 76 -11.46 -0.63 52.14
CA ALA A 76 -11.13 -0.50 53.55
C ALA A 76 -12.32 0.04 54.37
N ILE A 77 -12.40 -0.35 55.65
CA ILE A 77 -13.40 0.13 56.61
C ILE A 77 -13.31 1.67 56.74
N TYR A 78 -12.08 2.18 56.83
CA TYR A 78 -11.78 3.60 56.77
C TYR A 78 -10.73 3.88 55.69
N PRO A 79 -11.14 4.32 54.48
CA PRO A 79 -10.24 4.54 53.36
C PRO A 79 -9.23 5.67 53.58
N ALA A 80 -8.04 5.55 52.99
CA ALA A 80 -6.98 6.55 53.04
C ALA A 80 -7.43 7.94 52.55
N GLU A 81 -8.31 8.02 51.55
CA GLU A 81 -8.82 9.29 51.01
C GLU A 81 -9.68 10.04 52.03
N ARG A 82 -10.32 9.30 52.94
CA ARG A 82 -11.10 9.89 54.04
C ARG A 82 -10.16 10.50 55.08
N LEU A 83 -9.08 9.80 55.43
CA LEU A 83 -8.05 10.33 56.33
C LEU A 83 -7.36 11.55 55.70
N LEU A 84 -7.04 11.49 54.40
CA LEU A 84 -6.42 12.60 53.69
C LEU A 84 -7.32 13.84 53.72
N ARG A 85 -8.62 13.69 53.41
CA ARG A 85 -9.59 14.79 53.50
C ARG A 85 -9.71 15.36 54.91
N LEU A 86 -9.62 14.53 55.94
CA LEU A 86 -9.61 14.98 57.33
C LEU A 86 -8.34 15.79 57.63
N VAL A 87 -7.17 15.29 57.24
CA VAL A 87 -5.88 15.99 57.41
C VAL A 87 -5.87 17.32 56.66
N ASP A 88 -6.46 17.37 55.47
CA ASP A 88 -6.63 18.59 54.67
C ASP A 88 -7.61 19.57 55.32
N GLY A 89 -8.71 19.08 55.90
CA GLY A 89 -9.65 19.91 56.66
C GLY A 89 -9.05 20.52 57.92
N LEU A 90 -8.08 19.84 58.53
CA LEU A 90 -7.31 20.32 59.68
C LEU A 90 -6.03 21.08 59.26
N ALA A 91 -5.90 21.45 57.98
CA ALA A 91 -4.69 22.09 57.45
C ALA A 91 -4.33 23.42 58.14
N ALA A 92 -5.32 24.14 58.66
CA ALA A 92 -5.13 25.41 59.35
C ALA A 92 -4.53 25.27 60.77
N MET A 93 -4.56 24.08 61.34
CA MET A 93 -3.96 23.79 62.65
C MET A 93 -2.48 23.46 62.50
N ASP A 94 -1.69 23.75 63.55
CA ASP A 94 -0.30 23.31 63.59
C ASP A 94 -0.20 21.77 63.53
N PRO A 95 0.90 21.22 63.00
CA PRO A 95 1.03 19.78 62.81
C PRO A 95 0.91 18.94 64.09
N GLY A 96 1.37 19.48 65.23
CA GLY A 96 1.30 18.79 66.52
C GLY A 96 -0.12 18.67 67.02
N THR A 97 -0.88 19.77 67.00
CA THR A 97 -2.30 19.77 67.39
C THR A 97 -3.16 18.95 66.44
N ARG A 98 -2.83 18.94 65.13
CA ARG A 98 -3.50 18.07 64.14
C ARG A 98 -3.32 16.59 64.47
N LEU A 99 -2.09 16.17 64.77
CA LEU A 99 -1.80 14.79 65.14
C LEU A 99 -2.53 14.39 66.43
N MET A 100 -2.53 15.27 67.43
CA MET A 100 -3.28 15.05 68.68
C MET A 100 -4.79 14.92 68.43
N ALA A 101 -5.36 15.74 67.53
CA ALA A 101 -6.77 15.65 67.17
C ALA A 101 -7.12 14.33 66.49
N ILE A 102 -6.27 13.85 65.57
CA ILE A 102 -6.47 12.56 64.89
C ILE A 102 -6.35 11.39 65.89
N GLN A 103 -5.37 11.43 66.79
CA GLN A 103 -5.21 10.42 67.84
C GLN A 103 -6.39 10.42 68.82
N ALA A 104 -6.93 11.60 69.16
CA ALA A 104 -8.12 11.70 69.99
C ALA A 104 -9.36 11.12 69.29
N MET A 105 -9.49 11.31 67.97
CA MET A 105 -10.57 10.71 67.17
C MET A 105 -10.45 9.18 67.09
N ASP A 106 -9.23 8.67 66.86
CA ASP A 106 -8.91 7.23 66.88
C ASP A 106 -9.24 6.59 68.25
N ALA A 107 -8.89 7.27 69.35
CA ALA A 107 -9.20 6.77 70.70
C ALA A 107 -10.69 6.86 71.08
N ALA A 108 -11.45 7.77 70.46
CA ALA A 108 -12.85 8.01 70.77
C ALA A 108 -13.84 7.19 69.91
N ASP A 109 -13.39 6.67 68.77
CA ASP A 109 -14.22 5.95 67.80
C ASP A 109 -13.74 4.51 67.66
N GLU A 110 -14.51 3.56 68.17
CA GLU A 110 -14.19 2.12 68.09
C GLU A 110 -14.46 1.51 66.70
N SER A 111 -15.03 2.27 65.76
CA SER A 111 -15.42 1.77 64.43
C SER A 111 -14.28 1.71 63.41
N TRP A 112 -13.13 2.31 63.72
CA TRP A 112 -11.92 2.28 62.89
C TRP A 112 -10.68 2.49 63.76
N THR A 113 -9.51 2.18 63.21
CA THR A 113 -8.25 2.63 63.79
C THR A 113 -7.39 3.32 62.75
N ILE A 114 -6.47 4.20 63.17
CA ILE A 114 -5.48 4.86 62.31
C ILE A 114 -4.64 3.87 61.49
N ALA A 115 -4.51 2.61 61.94
CA ALA A 115 -3.85 1.57 61.17
C ALA A 115 -4.59 1.23 59.86
N ASP A 116 -5.92 1.33 59.82
CA ASP A 116 -6.74 0.96 58.65
C ASP A 116 -6.46 1.84 57.42
N PRO A 117 -6.57 3.19 57.48
CA PRO A 117 -6.24 4.05 56.35
C PRO A 117 -4.74 4.01 55.99
N LEU A 118 -3.86 3.73 56.94
CA LEU A 118 -2.42 3.59 56.64
C LEU A 118 -2.13 2.30 55.86
N GLN A 119 -2.77 1.18 56.22
CA GLN A 119 -2.68 -0.07 55.47
C GLN A 119 -3.29 0.06 54.07
N ASP A 120 -4.45 0.70 53.96
CA ASP A 120 -5.09 1.01 52.68
C ASP A 120 -4.22 1.91 51.78
N ALA A 121 -3.64 2.97 52.35
CA ALA A 121 -2.72 3.85 51.62
C ALA A 121 -1.49 3.09 51.11
N HIS A 122 -0.91 2.22 51.94
CA HIS A 122 0.23 1.40 51.54
C HIS A 122 -0.14 0.43 50.41
N ALA A 123 -1.29 -0.25 50.49
CA ALA A 123 -1.77 -1.13 49.43
C ALA A 123 -1.97 -0.37 48.10
N LYS A 124 -2.62 0.81 48.16
CA LYS A 124 -2.84 1.68 47.00
C LYS A 124 -1.55 2.19 46.38
N LEU A 125 -0.55 2.57 47.20
CA LEU A 125 0.77 2.99 46.71
C LEU A 125 1.48 1.86 45.95
N LEU A 126 1.44 0.62 46.48
CA LEU A 126 2.01 -0.53 45.79
C LEU A 126 1.31 -0.81 44.46
N ALA A 127 -0.02 -0.70 44.41
CA ALA A 127 -0.78 -0.85 43.18
C ALA A 127 -0.42 0.22 42.14
N LEU A 128 -0.30 1.48 42.55
CA LEU A 128 0.09 2.57 41.66
C LEU A 128 1.52 2.39 41.15
N ALA A 129 2.46 1.98 42.00
CA ALA A 129 3.83 1.69 41.58
C ALA A 129 3.88 0.54 40.57
N ALA A 130 3.18 -0.56 40.84
CA ALA A 130 3.11 -1.70 39.93
C ALA A 130 2.46 -1.34 38.59
N HIS A 131 1.39 -0.53 38.61
CA HIS A 131 0.75 -0.02 37.40
C HIS A 131 1.69 0.91 36.61
N GLY A 132 2.43 1.79 37.30
CA GLY A 132 3.44 2.65 36.68
C GLY A 132 4.55 1.87 35.99
N GLU A 133 5.07 0.82 36.62
CA GLU A 133 6.07 -0.07 36.00
C GLU A 133 5.49 -0.83 34.80
N ARG A 134 4.24 -1.30 34.89
CA ARG A 134 3.56 -1.93 33.74
C ARG A 134 3.46 -0.97 32.56
N LEU A 135 3.02 0.26 32.78
CA LEU A 135 2.92 1.27 31.72
C LEU A 135 4.27 1.57 31.05
N LYS A 136 5.36 1.63 31.84
CA LYS A 136 6.71 1.82 31.28
C LYS A 136 7.12 0.64 30.40
N ASN A 137 6.91 -0.59 30.87
CA ASN A 137 7.23 -1.80 30.12
C ASN A 137 6.40 -1.90 28.84
N ASP A 138 5.11 -1.58 28.90
CA ASP A 138 4.22 -1.57 27.74
C ASP A 138 4.69 -0.52 26.71
N LEU A 139 5.08 0.67 27.17
CA LEU A 139 5.63 1.72 26.30
C LEU A 139 6.95 1.30 25.65
N GLU A 140 7.85 0.68 26.40
CA GLU A 140 9.11 0.16 25.86
C GLU A 140 8.85 -0.92 24.80
N GLN A 141 7.93 -1.85 25.06
CA GLN A 141 7.56 -2.89 24.11
C GLN A 141 6.95 -2.31 22.83
N VAL A 142 6.05 -1.32 22.95
CA VAL A 142 5.46 -0.64 21.79
C VAL A 142 6.53 0.12 21.00
N ALA A 143 7.48 0.78 21.68
CA ALA A 143 8.58 1.48 21.03
C ALA A 143 9.49 0.53 20.24
N VAL A 144 9.90 -0.59 20.84
CA VAL A 144 10.71 -1.63 20.18
C VAL A 144 9.97 -2.22 18.99
N ASN A 145 8.70 -2.57 19.14
CA ASN A 145 7.90 -3.13 18.05
C ASN A 145 7.74 -2.12 16.89
N THR A 146 7.48 -0.86 17.22
CA THR A 146 7.33 0.20 16.21
C THR A 146 8.63 0.43 15.46
N GLN A 147 9.78 0.47 16.16
CA GLN A 147 11.08 0.60 15.51
C GLN A 147 11.35 -0.58 14.55
N ALA A 148 11.05 -1.82 14.98
CA ALA A 148 11.21 -2.99 14.13
C ALA A 148 10.32 -2.94 12.87
N GLU A 149 9.08 -2.42 12.98
CA GLU A 149 8.21 -2.22 11.82
C GLU A 149 8.75 -1.13 10.88
N LEU A 150 9.26 -0.02 11.40
CA LEU A 150 9.89 1.02 10.59
C LEU A 150 11.11 0.50 9.83
N ASP A 151 11.95 -0.31 10.47
CA ASP A 151 13.13 -0.91 9.84
C ASP A 151 12.73 -1.91 8.73
N ARG A 152 11.66 -2.68 8.94
CA ARG A 152 11.09 -3.57 7.91
C ARG A 152 10.57 -2.80 6.72
N VAL A 153 9.86 -1.69 6.95
CA VAL A 153 9.35 -0.82 5.88
C VAL A 153 10.51 -0.20 5.10
N ALA A 154 11.53 0.32 5.79
CA ALA A 154 12.71 0.91 5.15
C ALA A 154 13.47 -0.11 4.29
N THR A 155 13.72 -1.31 4.83
CA THR A 155 14.39 -2.40 4.09
C THR A 155 13.60 -2.80 2.85
N ARG A 156 12.27 -2.97 2.99
CA ARG A 156 11.40 -3.27 1.85
C ARG A 156 11.45 -2.17 0.80
N GLN A 157 11.41 -0.91 1.22
CA GLN A 157 11.49 0.22 0.30
C GLN A 157 12.80 0.22 -0.48
N GLU A 158 13.93 0.02 0.19
CA GLU A 158 15.23 -0.06 -0.47
C GLU A 158 15.30 -1.20 -1.49
N GLN A 159 14.82 -2.39 -1.10
CA GLN A 159 14.78 -3.56 -2.00
C GLN A 159 13.92 -3.29 -3.24
N VAL A 160 12.69 -2.79 -3.05
CA VAL A 160 11.75 -2.53 -4.15
C VAL A 160 12.28 -1.44 -5.08
N VAL A 161 12.83 -0.35 -4.54
CA VAL A 161 13.43 0.71 -5.35
C VAL A 161 14.66 0.20 -6.11
N GLY A 162 15.50 -0.63 -5.49
CA GLY A 162 16.63 -1.28 -6.14
C GLY A 162 16.21 -2.17 -7.30
N GLU A 163 15.16 -2.98 -7.10
CA GLU A 163 14.59 -3.84 -8.15
C GLU A 163 14.00 -3.03 -9.31
N ILE A 164 13.24 -1.97 -9.02
CA ILE A 164 12.69 -1.06 -10.04
C ILE A 164 13.82 -0.43 -10.86
N ARG A 165 14.90 0.05 -10.21
CA ARG A 165 16.05 0.62 -10.92
C ARG A 165 16.73 -0.39 -11.84
N LYS A 166 16.85 -1.64 -11.40
CA LYS A 166 17.38 -2.73 -12.22
C LYS A 166 16.50 -2.98 -13.44
N GLN A 167 15.19 -3.11 -13.27
CA GLN A 167 14.24 -3.29 -14.37
C GLN A 167 14.29 -2.13 -15.37
N ILE A 168 14.39 -0.89 -14.90
CA ILE A 168 14.56 0.29 -15.77
C ILE A 168 15.82 0.14 -16.62
N SER A 169 16.97 -0.20 -16.02
CA SER A 169 18.21 -0.36 -16.77
C SER A 169 18.16 -1.49 -17.82
N GLU A 170 17.45 -2.58 -17.52
CA GLU A 170 17.25 -3.69 -18.44
C GLU A 170 16.36 -3.26 -19.63
N LEU A 171 15.27 -2.53 -19.35
CA LEU A 171 14.39 -1.97 -20.38
C LEU A 171 15.12 -0.93 -21.24
N GLU A 172 15.91 -0.05 -20.66
CA GLU A 172 16.74 0.92 -21.39
C GLU A 172 17.75 0.23 -22.31
N ALA A 173 18.36 -0.86 -21.85
CA ALA A 173 19.26 -1.66 -22.68
C ALA A 173 18.55 -2.35 -23.86
N LEU A 174 17.31 -2.81 -23.65
CA LEU A 174 16.47 -3.36 -24.73
C LEU A 174 16.10 -2.27 -25.74
N VAL A 175 15.70 -1.09 -25.28
CA VAL A 175 15.39 0.06 -26.14
C VAL A 175 16.61 0.45 -26.99
N ALA A 176 17.80 0.55 -26.38
CA ALA A 176 19.02 0.88 -27.11
C ALA A 176 19.36 -0.17 -28.19
N ARG A 177 19.13 -1.46 -27.89
CA ARG A 177 19.37 -2.55 -28.84
C ARG A 177 18.41 -2.48 -30.03
N GLU A 178 17.11 -2.27 -29.79
CA GLU A 178 16.12 -2.15 -30.87
C GLU A 178 16.35 -0.90 -31.73
N MET A 179 16.75 0.22 -31.12
CA MET A 179 17.15 1.42 -31.87
C MET A 179 18.36 1.15 -32.78
N SER A 180 19.37 0.43 -32.29
CA SER A 180 20.54 0.05 -33.10
C SER A 180 20.16 -0.89 -34.24
N ARG A 181 19.28 -1.87 -33.98
CA ARG A 181 18.80 -2.79 -35.02
C ARG A 181 18.02 -2.04 -36.09
N SER A 182 17.06 -1.21 -35.70
CA SER A 182 16.25 -0.42 -36.64
C SER A 182 17.10 0.54 -37.48
N ALA A 183 18.12 1.16 -36.88
CA ALA A 183 19.07 2.01 -37.62
C ALA A 183 19.86 1.20 -38.66
N GLN A 184 20.31 -0.01 -38.31
CA GLN A 184 21.01 -0.91 -39.23
C GLN A 184 20.09 -1.36 -40.37
N GLU A 185 18.88 -1.85 -40.07
CA GLU A 185 17.89 -2.25 -41.09
C GLU A 185 17.57 -1.08 -42.03
N THR A 186 17.41 0.13 -41.49
CA THR A 186 17.19 1.34 -42.29
C THR A 186 18.38 1.62 -43.22
N ALA A 187 19.61 1.53 -42.73
CA ALA A 187 20.81 1.74 -43.54
C ALA A 187 20.94 0.67 -44.64
N GLU A 188 20.66 -0.59 -44.33
CA GLU A 188 20.65 -1.69 -45.29
C GLU A 188 19.61 -1.48 -46.40
N HIS A 189 18.38 -1.11 -46.04
CA HIS A 189 17.33 -0.78 -47.00
C HIS A 189 17.71 0.43 -47.87
N GLN A 190 18.28 1.49 -47.28
CA GLN A 190 18.75 2.65 -48.03
C GLN A 190 19.88 2.29 -49.01
N ALA A 191 20.85 1.48 -48.59
CA ALA A 191 21.95 1.01 -49.44
C ALA A 191 21.45 0.12 -50.60
N SER A 192 20.53 -0.80 -50.32
CA SER A 192 19.90 -1.64 -51.34
C SER A 192 19.14 -0.80 -52.37
N LEU A 193 18.39 0.20 -51.91
CA LEU A 193 17.63 1.10 -52.78
C LEU A 193 18.56 1.99 -53.61
N GLN A 194 19.67 2.47 -53.05
CA GLN A 194 20.67 3.24 -53.79
C GLN A 194 21.34 2.38 -54.88
N THR A 195 21.72 1.15 -54.56
CA THR A 195 22.31 0.21 -55.53
C THR A 195 21.35 -0.08 -56.68
N ALA A 196 20.06 -0.30 -56.39
CA ALA A 196 19.03 -0.52 -57.41
C ALA A 196 18.85 0.72 -58.32
N ARG A 197 18.93 1.93 -57.75
CA ARG A 197 18.89 3.19 -58.51
C ARG A 197 20.09 3.33 -59.44
N ASP A 198 21.29 3.06 -58.94
CA ASP A 198 22.53 3.17 -59.71
C ASP A 198 22.59 2.14 -60.85
N HIS A 199 22.11 0.93 -60.60
CA HIS A 199 21.97 -0.09 -61.64
C HIS A 199 20.95 0.32 -62.71
N THR A 200 19.78 0.80 -62.29
CA THR A 200 18.71 1.24 -63.22
C THR A 200 19.15 2.44 -64.05
N SER A 201 19.84 3.41 -63.45
CA SER A 201 20.34 4.59 -64.17
C SER A 201 21.40 4.21 -65.22
N SER A 202 22.30 3.28 -64.88
CA SER A 202 23.30 2.76 -65.80
C SER A 202 22.66 1.99 -66.96
N ALA A 203 21.70 1.10 -66.66
CA ALA A 203 20.96 0.36 -67.69
C ALA A 203 20.16 1.27 -68.64
N LEU A 204 19.53 2.32 -68.11
CA LEU A 204 18.84 3.33 -68.92
C LEU A 204 19.81 4.11 -69.81
N ALA A 205 20.99 4.47 -69.30
CA ALA A 205 22.03 5.14 -70.09
C ALA A 205 22.50 4.24 -71.24
N GLU A 206 22.75 2.96 -70.98
CA GLU A 206 23.10 1.97 -72.00
C GLU A 206 22.00 1.81 -73.06
N MET A 207 20.74 1.68 -72.64
CA MET A 207 19.59 1.61 -73.54
C MET A 207 19.47 2.86 -74.41
N SER A 208 19.67 4.06 -73.83
CA SER A 208 19.62 5.32 -74.57
C SER A 208 20.72 5.40 -75.63
N GLN A 209 21.94 4.96 -75.29
CA GLN A 209 23.06 4.92 -76.23
C GLN A 209 22.80 3.90 -77.35
N ALA A 210 22.29 2.72 -77.02
CA ALA A 210 21.91 1.72 -78.01
C ALA A 210 20.81 2.24 -78.96
N SER A 211 19.79 2.90 -78.41
CA SER A 211 18.72 3.54 -79.20
C SER A 211 19.28 4.60 -80.15
N ALA A 212 20.16 5.48 -79.68
CA ALA A 212 20.80 6.50 -80.52
C ALA A 212 21.66 5.89 -81.64
N ARG A 213 22.40 4.80 -81.37
CA ARG A 213 23.16 4.06 -82.40
C ARG A 213 22.24 3.46 -83.45
N LEU A 214 21.14 2.83 -83.03
CA LEU A 214 20.15 2.26 -83.96
C LEU A 214 19.45 3.34 -84.79
N GLN A 215 19.09 4.47 -84.19
CA GLN A 215 18.54 5.62 -84.92
C GLN A 215 19.54 6.17 -85.94
N SER A 216 20.81 6.30 -85.57
CA SER A 216 21.87 6.75 -86.48
C SER A 216 22.07 5.78 -87.66
N LEU A 217 22.01 4.47 -87.41
CA LEU A 217 22.01 3.47 -88.48
C LEU A 217 20.77 3.62 -89.38
N ALA A 218 19.60 3.80 -88.78
CA ALA A 218 18.35 3.99 -89.52
C ALA A 218 18.34 5.29 -90.35
N THR A 219 19.00 6.37 -89.92
CA THR A 219 19.10 7.60 -90.73
C THR A 219 20.16 7.51 -91.83
N GLN A 220 21.25 6.77 -91.61
CA GLN A 220 22.30 6.57 -92.61
C GLN A 220 21.90 5.61 -93.72
N PHE A 221 21.14 4.55 -93.39
CA PHE A 221 20.74 3.49 -94.32
C PHE A 221 19.24 3.47 -94.60
N GLY A 222 18.46 4.31 -93.93
CA GLY A 222 17.05 4.50 -94.19
C GLY A 222 16.86 5.19 -95.53
N THR A 223 16.20 4.50 -96.44
CA THR A 223 15.84 4.99 -97.76
C THR A 223 15.02 6.27 -97.68
N THR A 224 15.57 7.40 -98.15
CA THR A 224 14.75 8.51 -98.65
C THR A 224 13.89 7.95 -99.79
N PRO A 225 12.55 7.96 -99.71
CA PRO A 225 11.74 7.53 -100.85
C PRO A 225 12.07 8.44 -102.04
N PRO A 226 12.23 7.89 -103.26
CA PRO A 226 12.49 8.71 -104.43
C PRO A 226 11.32 9.68 -104.63
N ARG A 227 11.66 10.97 -104.78
CA ARG A 227 10.77 12.02 -105.26
C ARG A 227 10.23 11.58 -106.63
N GLN A 228 8.95 11.27 -106.70
CA GLN A 228 8.25 11.14 -107.98
C GLN A 228 7.70 12.53 -108.33
N ASP A 229 8.09 13.01 -109.51
CA ASP A 229 7.55 14.21 -110.17
C ASP A 229 6.06 14.07 -110.52
#